data_AF-A0A2M7A7B6-F1
#
_entry.id   AF-A0A2M7A7B6-F1
#
_cell.length_a   1.000
_cell.length_b   1.000
_cell.length_c   1.000
_cell.angle_alpha   90.00
_cell.angle_beta   90.00
_cell.angle_gamma   90.00
#
_symmetry.space_group_name_H-M   'P 1'
#
loop_
_entity.id
_entity.type
_entity.pdbx_description
1 polymer ?
#
loop_
_entity_poly.entity_id
_entity_poly.type
_entity_poly.pdbx_seq_one_letter_code
_entity_poly.pdbx_strand_id
1 'polypeptide(L)'
;KYEEAKISEAEKIGEVSIVAIATVPKRPIFPNKRRNVGIGVLVGLILGLALAFIREAVDTSIGAIEDIESLIKVPVLGVIPHIEMEEEKRKTFRKLRLRSPQRKENDISRGKRLLVTLYKPKFPASEAYRILRSNIQFMNIEKPRRAFVVTSIAPQEGKTVTSCNLAVATAQAGIKTLLVSCNLRHPVIYKIFGLERHPGLTDILLGVVSWEEALKTPADLVTGKLEWEEALKVPGLDNLNIITAGSTPPNPSELLNSKPMSNLIDTLKNNFEVIIFDSPPILPVADSLILGSKLDGVVLVYQMGRVPRRALLRVKMQLDKANVKLWGVVLNDLRPEFEIGPPTYYYYHRYYGGKES
;
A
#
# COMPACT_ATOMS: atom_id res chain seq x y z
N LYS A 1 -39.21 -60.02 -90.12
CA LYS A 1 -39.53 -61.06 -89.12
C LYS A 1 -38.48 -61.23 -88.00
N TYR A 2 -37.17 -61.28 -88.26
CA TYR A 2 -36.18 -61.35 -87.14
C TYR A 2 -35.88 -59.97 -86.51
N GLU A 3 -35.96 -58.89 -87.29
CA GLU A 3 -35.77 -57.53 -86.77
C GLU A 3 -36.97 -56.99 -86.00
N GLU A 4 -38.20 -57.37 -86.39
CA GLU A 4 -39.43 -57.01 -85.65
C GLU A 4 -39.48 -57.66 -84.26
N ALA A 5 -38.94 -58.87 -84.11
CA ALA A 5 -38.84 -59.55 -82.82
C ALA A 5 -37.87 -58.84 -81.85
N LYS A 6 -36.78 -58.25 -82.37
CA LYS A 6 -35.82 -57.46 -81.57
C LYS A 6 -36.40 -56.13 -81.10
N ILE A 7 -37.30 -55.51 -81.87
CA ILE A 7 -37.95 -54.26 -81.47
C ILE A 7 -39.01 -54.52 -80.40
N SER A 8 -39.74 -55.64 -80.49
CA SER A 8 -40.71 -56.06 -79.46
C SER A 8 -40.07 -56.44 -78.12
N GLU A 9 -38.80 -56.84 -78.10
CA GLU A 9 -38.09 -57.24 -76.87
C GLU A 9 -37.47 -56.04 -76.13
N ALA A 10 -37.18 -54.94 -76.84
CA ALA A 10 -36.68 -53.69 -76.27
C ALA A 10 -37.79 -52.75 -75.73
N GLU A 11 -39.06 -53.07 -75.98
CA GLU A 11 -40.24 -52.31 -75.51
C GLU A 11 -40.89 -52.91 -74.25
N LYS A 12 -40.16 -53.72 -73.47
CA LYS A 12 -40.55 -53.99 -72.09
C LYS A 12 -40.18 -52.79 -71.21
N ILE A 13 -41.08 -51.81 -71.21
CA ILE A 13 -41.10 -50.71 -70.25
C ILE A 13 -40.99 -51.33 -68.85
N GLY A 14 -39.87 -51.05 -68.16
CA GLY A 14 -39.71 -51.46 -66.77
C GLY A 14 -40.89 -50.91 -65.96
N GLU A 15 -41.61 -51.78 -65.29
CA GLU A 15 -42.76 -51.44 -64.48
C GLU A 15 -42.28 -50.56 -63.30
N VAL A 16 -42.35 -49.24 -63.45
CA VAL A 16 -42.01 -48.28 -62.39
C VAL A 16 -43.16 -48.29 -61.40
N SER A 17 -43.03 -49.08 -60.35
CA SER A 17 -43.94 -49.07 -59.21
C SER A 17 -43.49 -48.01 -58.20
N ILE A 18 -44.37 -47.05 -57.92
CA ILE A 18 -44.17 -46.05 -56.86
C ILE A 18 -44.34 -46.77 -55.52
N VAL A 19 -43.23 -47.05 -54.83
CA VAL A 19 -43.24 -47.77 -53.54
C VAL A 19 -43.86 -46.93 -52.41
N ALA A 20 -43.69 -45.60 -52.44
CA ALA A 20 -44.36 -44.67 -51.52
C ALA A 20 -44.35 -43.23 -52.06
N ILE A 21 -45.48 -42.55 -51.99
CA ILE A 21 -45.59 -41.11 -52.28
C ILE A 21 -45.02 -40.34 -51.08
N ALA A 22 -44.20 -39.32 -51.33
CA ALA A 22 -43.65 -38.48 -50.26
C ALA A 22 -44.80 -37.76 -49.52
N THR A 23 -45.01 -38.10 -48.25
CA THR A 23 -45.99 -37.40 -47.41
C THR A 23 -45.43 -36.07 -46.93
N VAL A 24 -46.12 -34.97 -47.20
CA VAL A 24 -45.73 -33.64 -46.69
C VAL A 24 -45.83 -33.65 -45.17
N PRO A 25 -44.74 -33.37 -44.43
CA PRO A 25 -44.77 -33.40 -42.97
C PRO A 25 -45.67 -32.28 -42.44
N LYS A 26 -46.69 -32.64 -41.65
CA LYS A 26 -47.65 -31.69 -41.03
C LYS A 26 -47.00 -30.77 -40.00
N ARG A 27 -45.78 -31.07 -39.56
CA ARG A 27 -45.01 -30.27 -38.60
C ARG A 27 -43.56 -30.17 -39.06
N PRO A 28 -42.90 -29.02 -38.83
CA PRO A 28 -41.51 -28.83 -39.20
C PRO A 28 -40.62 -29.88 -38.51
N ILE A 29 -39.89 -30.65 -39.30
CA ILE A 29 -38.91 -31.64 -38.83
C ILE A 29 -37.63 -30.95 -38.32
N PHE A 30 -37.34 -29.74 -38.84
CA PHE A 30 -36.21 -28.91 -38.45
C PHE A 30 -36.60 -27.43 -38.50
N PRO A 31 -36.15 -26.57 -37.56
CA PRO A 31 -35.44 -26.87 -36.31
C PRO A 31 -36.36 -27.15 -35.11
N ASN A 32 -35.91 -28.00 -34.18
CA ASN A 32 -36.61 -28.33 -32.92
C ASN A 32 -36.55 -27.18 -31.91
N LYS A 33 -37.45 -26.21 -32.05
CA LYS A 33 -37.49 -24.98 -31.23
C LYS A 33 -37.45 -25.24 -29.71
N ARG A 34 -38.21 -26.23 -29.21
CA ARG A 34 -38.23 -26.57 -27.76
C ARG A 34 -36.87 -27.04 -27.24
N ARG A 35 -36.19 -27.90 -28.01
CA ARG A 35 -34.84 -28.39 -27.65
C ARG A 35 -33.82 -27.27 -27.68
N ASN A 36 -33.87 -26.42 -28.70
CA ASN A 36 -32.95 -25.30 -28.84
C ASN A 36 -33.15 -24.27 -27.70
N VAL A 37 -34.39 -24.00 -27.30
CA VAL A 37 -34.70 -23.16 -26.14
C VAL A 37 -34.18 -23.81 -24.84
N GLY A 38 -34.40 -25.11 -24.65
CA GLY A 38 -33.89 -25.84 -23.48
C GLY A 38 -32.36 -25.78 -23.35
N ILE A 39 -31.64 -25.97 -24.46
CA ILE A 39 -30.18 -25.83 -24.51
C ILE A 39 -29.77 -24.38 -24.22
N GLY A 40 -30.47 -23.40 -24.79
CA GLY A 40 -30.20 -21.98 -24.56
C GLY A 40 -30.34 -21.59 -23.08
N VAL A 41 -31.37 -22.07 -22.39
CA VAL A 41 -31.58 -21.83 -20.95
C VAL A 41 -30.45 -22.46 -20.14
N LEU A 42 -30.09 -23.71 -20.43
CA LEU A 42 -29.01 -24.41 -19.71
C LEU A 42 -27.67 -23.67 -19.86
N VAL A 43 -27.31 -23.30 -21.10
CA VAL A 43 -26.06 -22.59 -21.40
C VAL A 43 -26.07 -21.19 -20.77
N GLY A 44 -27.19 -20.46 -20.85
CA GLY A 44 -27.35 -19.15 -20.24
C GLY A 44 -27.20 -19.18 -18.71
N LEU A 45 -27.71 -20.22 -18.05
CA LEU A 45 -27.61 -20.39 -16.60
C LEU A 45 -26.16 -20.70 -16.18
N ILE A 46 -25.47 -21.57 -16.92
CA ILE A 46 -24.05 -21.88 -16.69
C ILE A 46 -23.18 -20.62 -16.88
N LEU A 47 -23.39 -19.88 -17.97
CA LEU A 47 -22.67 -18.62 -18.22
C LEU A 47 -22.99 -17.56 -17.17
N GLY A 48 -24.25 -17.44 -16.75
CA GLY A 48 -24.67 -16.52 -15.70
C GLY A 48 -24.00 -16.82 -14.37
N LEU A 49 -23.95 -18.10 -13.96
CA LEU A 49 -23.24 -18.53 -12.75
C LEU A 49 -21.73 -18.30 -12.88
N ALA A 50 -21.12 -18.65 -14.02
CA ALA A 50 -19.70 -18.41 -14.25
C ALA A 50 -19.35 -16.91 -14.17
N LEU A 51 -20.17 -16.04 -14.78
CA LEU A 51 -20.00 -14.59 -14.69
C LEU A 51 -20.25 -14.06 -13.28
N ALA A 52 -21.19 -14.63 -12.52
CA ALA A 52 -21.41 -14.28 -11.12
C ALA A 52 -20.18 -14.61 -10.26
N PHE A 53 -19.61 -15.82 -10.41
CA PHE A 53 -18.38 -16.21 -9.72
C PHE A 53 -17.17 -15.39 -10.16
N ILE A 54 -17.04 -15.05 -11.45
CA ILE A 54 -16.00 -14.14 -11.93
C ILE A 54 -16.18 -12.75 -11.33
N ARG A 55 -17.41 -12.23 -11.27
CA ARG A 55 -17.71 -10.93 -10.68
C ARG A 55 -17.40 -10.91 -9.19
N GLU A 56 -17.77 -11.95 -8.46
CA GLU A 56 -17.48 -12.08 -7.02
C GLU A 56 -15.98 -12.26 -6.74
N ALA A 57 -15.26 -12.99 -7.60
CA ALA A 57 -13.80 -13.07 -7.52
C ALA A 57 -13.09 -11.73 -7.82
N VAL A 58 -13.78 -10.78 -8.48
CA VAL A 58 -13.27 -9.43 -8.75
C VAL A 58 -13.67 -8.43 -7.65
N ASP A 59 -14.69 -8.73 -6.85
CA ASP A 59 -15.25 -7.86 -5.81
C ASP A 59 -14.65 -8.17 -4.42
N THR A 60 -13.40 -7.74 -4.17
CA THR A 60 -12.65 -8.14 -2.95
C THR A 60 -12.28 -6.99 -2.00
N SER A 61 -12.91 -5.82 -2.07
CA SER A 61 -12.40 -4.66 -1.32
C SER A 61 -12.83 -4.54 0.15
N ILE A 62 -14.10 -4.76 0.46
CA ILE A 62 -14.63 -4.65 1.83
C ILE A 62 -14.45 -5.97 2.56
N GLY A 63 -14.14 -7.05 1.84
CA GLY A 63 -13.47 -8.19 2.46
C GLY A 63 -12.06 -7.83 2.91
N ALA A 64 -11.36 -6.87 2.30
CA ALA A 64 -9.91 -6.76 2.47
C ALA A 64 -9.46 -6.32 3.87
N ILE A 65 -10.14 -5.37 4.51
CA ILE A 65 -9.73 -4.87 5.84
C ILE A 65 -10.06 -5.92 6.89
N GLU A 66 -11.31 -6.38 6.91
CA GLU A 66 -11.85 -7.41 7.80
C GLU A 66 -11.13 -8.75 7.60
N ASP A 67 -10.78 -9.12 6.37
CA ASP A 67 -9.94 -10.28 6.06
C ASP A 67 -8.56 -10.13 6.70
N ILE A 68 -7.95 -8.95 6.63
CA ILE A 68 -6.63 -8.73 7.22
C ILE A 68 -6.74 -8.78 8.73
N GLU A 69 -7.68 -8.06 9.34
CA GLU A 69 -7.89 -8.10 10.79
C GLU A 69 -8.17 -9.51 11.30
N SER A 70 -9.02 -10.28 10.61
CA SER A 70 -9.30 -11.68 10.97
C SER A 70 -8.11 -12.60 10.75
N LEU A 71 -7.30 -12.37 9.70
CA LEU A 71 -6.13 -13.17 9.35
C LEU A 71 -4.99 -13.03 10.37
N ILE A 72 -4.66 -11.80 10.78
CA ILE A 72 -3.54 -11.52 11.69
C ILE A 72 -3.97 -11.21 13.12
N LYS A 73 -5.27 -11.10 13.39
CA LYS A 73 -5.85 -10.86 14.72
C LYS A 73 -5.31 -9.60 15.40
N VAL A 74 -5.09 -8.54 14.62
CA VAL A 74 -4.69 -7.21 15.08
C VAL A 74 -5.45 -6.17 14.26
N PRO A 75 -5.71 -4.98 14.80
CA PRO A 75 -6.49 -3.97 14.10
C PRO A 75 -5.73 -3.36 12.92
N VAL A 76 -6.47 -2.88 11.93
CA VAL A 76 -5.98 -1.94 10.92
C VAL A 76 -6.04 -0.53 11.50
N LEU A 77 -4.87 0.08 11.67
CA LEU A 77 -4.73 1.39 12.32
C LEU A 77 -5.02 2.55 11.37
N GLY A 78 -4.99 2.31 10.07
CA GLY A 78 -5.28 3.33 9.07
C GLY A 78 -5.08 2.83 7.64
N VAL A 79 -5.70 3.55 6.71
CA VAL A 79 -5.65 3.28 5.27
C VAL A 79 -5.10 4.52 4.57
N ILE A 80 -3.89 4.41 4.04
CA ILE A 80 -3.25 5.48 3.28
C ILE A 80 -3.60 5.30 1.80
N PRO A 81 -4.33 6.24 1.19
CA PRO A 81 -4.71 6.14 -0.21
C PRO A 81 -3.48 6.25 -1.12
N HIS A 82 -3.61 5.76 -2.35
CA HIS A 82 -2.61 6.00 -3.39
C HIS A 82 -2.39 7.50 -3.56
N ILE A 83 -1.17 7.95 -3.27
CA ILE A 83 -0.78 9.33 -3.51
C ILE A 83 -0.37 9.41 -4.98
N GLU A 84 -1.32 9.82 -5.83
CA GLU A 84 -1.01 10.18 -7.19
C GLU A 84 0.04 11.30 -7.16
N MET A 85 1.25 10.97 -7.60
CA MET A 85 2.25 11.99 -7.86
C MET A 85 1.76 12.74 -9.09
N GLU A 86 1.06 13.85 -8.86
CA GLU A 86 0.68 14.81 -9.90
C GLU A 86 1.91 15.05 -10.79
N GLU A 87 1.90 14.45 -11.97
CA GLU A 87 2.82 14.76 -13.05
C GLU A 87 2.45 16.12 -13.66
N GLU A 88 2.15 17.12 -12.84
CA GLU A 88 1.91 18.47 -13.31
C GLU A 88 3.18 18.91 -14.06
N LYS A 89 3.00 19.14 -15.36
CA LYS A 89 3.99 19.49 -16.41
C LYS A 89 4.54 18.38 -17.29
N ARG A 90 4.24 17.09 -17.13
CA ARG A 90 4.69 16.07 -18.12
C ARG A 90 3.86 16.07 -19.41
N LYS A 91 2.55 16.34 -19.36
CA LYS A 91 1.70 16.27 -20.57
C LYS A 91 1.85 17.50 -21.49
N THR A 92 2.06 18.70 -20.94
CA THR A 92 2.22 19.92 -21.75
C THR A 92 3.59 20.03 -22.42
N PHE A 93 4.67 19.60 -21.76
CA PHE A 93 6.03 19.68 -22.33
C PHE A 93 6.41 18.52 -23.25
N ARG A 94 5.69 17.38 -23.20
CA ARG A 94 6.00 16.20 -24.03
C ARG A 94 5.69 16.38 -25.52
N LYS A 95 4.89 17.39 -25.90
CA LYS A 95 4.72 17.77 -27.31
C LYS A 95 5.82 18.70 -27.86
N LEU A 96 6.68 19.26 -27.00
CA LEU A 96 7.55 20.38 -27.40
C LEU A 96 9.06 20.17 -27.30
N ARG A 97 9.57 19.08 -26.72
CA ARG A 97 11.02 18.81 -26.76
C ARG A 97 11.37 17.32 -26.89
N LEU A 98 11.63 16.92 -28.13
CA LEU A 98 12.65 15.92 -28.44
C LEU A 98 14.01 16.49 -27.97
N ARG A 99 14.81 15.63 -27.32
CA ARG A 99 16.19 15.87 -26.81
C ARG A 99 16.31 16.64 -25.49
N SER A 100 16.37 15.89 -24.38
CA SER A 100 17.29 16.16 -23.26
C SER A 100 17.45 14.89 -22.40
N PRO A 101 18.67 14.47 -22.06
CA PRO A 101 18.93 13.29 -21.23
C PRO A 101 18.61 13.56 -19.75
N GLN A 102 18.21 12.50 -19.03
CA GLN A 102 17.99 12.38 -17.59
C GLN A 102 18.25 13.63 -16.74
N ARG A 103 17.21 14.43 -16.47
CA ARG A 103 17.23 15.34 -15.31
C ARG A 103 17.12 14.49 -14.04
N LYS A 104 18.24 14.38 -13.30
CA LYS A 104 18.24 13.97 -11.88
C LYS A 104 17.20 14.85 -11.18
N GLU A 105 16.15 14.23 -10.69
CA GLU A 105 15.17 14.88 -9.84
C GLU A 105 15.89 15.37 -8.59
N ASN A 106 15.80 16.67 -8.27
CA ASN A 106 16.43 17.21 -7.07
C ASN A 106 15.81 16.53 -5.83
N ASP A 107 16.65 16.00 -4.92
CA ASP A 107 16.22 15.30 -3.69
C ASP A 107 15.18 16.13 -2.90
N ILE A 108 15.28 17.47 -2.97
CA ILE A 108 14.35 18.47 -2.39
C ILE A 108 12.94 18.35 -2.96
N SER A 109 12.79 18.34 -4.29
CA SER A 109 11.49 18.24 -4.96
C SER A 109 10.82 16.89 -4.73
N ARG A 110 11.62 15.87 -4.41
CA ARG A 110 11.13 14.55 -4.01
C ARG A 110 10.66 14.56 -2.56
N GLY A 111 11.40 15.17 -1.63
CA GLY A 111 10.99 15.35 -0.23
C GLY A 111 9.63 16.05 -0.11
N LYS A 112 9.42 17.15 -0.87
CA LYS A 112 8.13 17.87 -0.89
C LYS A 112 6.94 16.99 -1.27
N ARG A 113 7.13 16.06 -2.21
CA ARG A 113 6.08 15.12 -2.65
C ARG A 113 5.79 14.03 -1.64
N LEU A 114 6.76 13.66 -0.81
CA LEU A 114 6.62 12.59 0.16
C LEU A 114 6.01 13.07 1.48
N LEU A 115 6.24 14.33 1.88
CA LEU A 115 5.69 14.95 3.09
C LEU A 115 4.34 15.62 2.82
N VAL A 116 3.32 14.82 2.48
CA VAL A 116 1.97 15.33 2.17
C VAL A 116 1.32 16.04 3.35
N THR A 117 1.54 15.58 4.59
CA THR A 117 0.99 16.23 5.79
C THR A 117 1.51 17.64 6.01
N LEU A 118 2.65 17.96 5.41
CA LEU A 118 3.28 19.27 5.48
C LEU A 118 2.93 20.15 4.27
N TYR A 119 3.16 19.65 3.05
CA TYR A 119 3.03 20.45 1.83
C TYR A 119 1.63 20.41 1.20
N LYS A 120 0.83 19.41 1.57
CA LYS A 120 -0.52 19.20 1.07
C LYS A 120 -1.48 18.86 2.23
N PRO A 121 -1.59 19.71 3.28
CA PRO A 121 -2.33 19.37 4.50
C PRO A 121 -3.84 19.15 4.29
N LYS A 122 -4.40 19.68 3.19
CA LYS A 122 -5.81 19.48 2.80
C LYS A 122 -6.04 18.21 1.97
N PHE A 123 -4.98 17.50 1.53
CA PHE A 123 -5.14 16.30 0.70
C PHE A 123 -5.68 15.12 1.52
N PRO A 124 -6.45 14.19 0.91
CA PRO A 124 -7.00 13.02 1.61
C PRO A 124 -5.95 12.18 2.33
N ALA A 125 -4.75 12.02 1.74
CA ALA A 125 -3.65 11.30 2.37
C ALA A 125 -3.21 11.94 3.70
N SER A 126 -3.26 13.26 3.81
CA SER A 126 -2.92 13.98 5.05
C SER A 126 -3.94 13.70 6.16
N GLU A 127 -5.22 13.60 5.82
CA GLU A 127 -6.27 13.22 6.77
C GLU A 127 -6.12 11.76 7.21
N ALA A 128 -5.78 10.86 6.28
CA ALA A 128 -5.49 9.46 6.61
C ALA A 128 -4.35 9.32 7.65
N TYR A 129 -3.31 10.17 7.58
CA TYR A 129 -2.25 10.20 8.59
C TYR A 129 -2.72 10.77 9.95
N ARG A 130 -3.66 11.72 9.96
CA ARG A 130 -4.26 12.23 11.21
C ARG A 130 -5.13 11.17 11.88
N ILE A 131 -5.91 10.42 11.10
CA ILE A 131 -6.69 9.26 11.59
C ILE A 131 -5.74 8.21 12.16
N LEU A 132 -4.68 7.84 11.42
CA LEU A 132 -3.66 6.90 11.90
C LEU A 132 -3.06 7.33 13.24
N ARG A 133 -2.67 8.60 13.37
CA ARG A 133 -2.19 9.17 14.64
C ARG A 133 -3.20 9.01 15.75
N SER A 134 -4.46 9.42 15.53
CA SER A 134 -5.51 9.31 16.54
C SER A 134 -5.73 7.86 16.99
N ASN A 135 -5.75 6.90 16.07
CA ASN A 135 -5.89 5.47 16.38
C ASN A 135 -4.71 4.95 17.22
N ILE A 136 -3.47 5.36 16.91
CA ILE A 136 -2.29 5.03 17.72
C ILE A 136 -2.41 5.64 19.12
N GLN A 137 -2.88 6.89 19.22
CA GLN A 137 -3.07 7.57 20.50
C GLN A 137 -4.15 6.90 21.37
N PHE A 138 -5.25 6.42 20.79
CA PHE A 138 -6.29 5.70 21.53
C PHE A 138 -5.79 4.37 22.12
N MET A 139 -4.87 3.68 21.44
CA MET A 139 -4.22 2.49 21.99
C MET A 139 -3.35 2.78 23.22
N ASN A 140 -3.06 4.06 23.49
CA ASN A 140 -2.11 4.54 24.48
C ASN A 140 -2.74 4.95 25.82
N ILE A 141 -4.06 4.81 25.96
CA ILE A 141 -4.81 5.33 27.12
C ILE A 141 -4.48 4.58 28.42
N GLU A 142 -4.30 3.25 28.37
CA GLU A 142 -4.13 2.43 29.59
C GLU A 142 -2.68 2.33 30.09
N LYS A 143 -1.70 2.42 29.18
CA LYS A 143 -0.27 2.37 29.50
C LYS A 143 0.45 3.33 28.57
N PRO A 144 1.34 4.21 29.06
CA PRO A 144 2.10 5.13 28.23
C PRO A 144 3.12 4.36 27.37
N ARG A 145 2.68 3.91 26.20
CA ARG A 145 3.46 3.40 25.08
C ARG A 145 3.95 4.60 24.27
N ARG A 146 5.18 5.01 24.52
CA ARG A 146 5.75 6.23 23.94
C ARG A 146 6.63 5.93 22.74
N ALA A 147 7.17 4.71 22.63
CA ALA A 147 8.21 4.40 21.66
C ALA A 147 7.88 3.16 20.85
N PHE A 148 7.80 3.29 19.53
CA PHE A 148 7.44 2.17 18.65
C PHE A 148 8.18 2.21 17.31
N VAL A 149 8.25 1.03 16.69
CA VAL A 149 8.86 0.86 15.36
C VAL A 149 7.80 0.96 14.28
N VAL A 150 8.09 1.69 13.22
CA VAL A 150 7.38 1.57 11.95
C VAL A 150 8.26 0.75 11.00
N THR A 151 7.70 -0.33 10.47
CA THR A 151 8.40 -1.27 9.57
C THR A 151 7.46 -1.76 8.48
N SER A 152 7.95 -2.61 7.59
CA SER A 152 7.16 -3.27 6.56
C SER A 152 7.59 -4.72 6.38
N ILE A 153 6.87 -5.47 5.57
CA ILE A 153 7.17 -6.88 5.28
C ILE A 153 8.38 -6.99 4.34
N ALA A 154 8.39 -6.16 3.30
CA ALA A 154 9.31 -6.13 2.17
C ALA A 154 9.76 -4.68 1.83
N PRO A 155 10.83 -4.52 1.04
CA PRO A 155 11.26 -3.19 0.59
C PRO A 155 10.18 -2.47 -0.22
N GLN A 156 10.21 -1.13 -0.16
CA GLN A 156 9.39 -0.21 -0.96
C GLN A 156 7.88 -0.19 -0.67
N GLU A 157 7.41 -0.69 0.49
CA GLU A 157 5.99 -0.61 0.88
C GLU A 157 5.56 0.73 1.50
N GLY A 158 6.46 1.73 1.55
CA GLY A 158 6.13 3.07 2.04
C GLY A 158 6.41 3.34 3.52
N LYS A 159 6.97 2.39 4.29
CA LYS A 159 7.25 2.55 5.74
C LYS A 159 7.89 3.89 6.12
N THR A 160 8.93 4.35 5.44
CA THR A 160 9.61 5.60 5.80
C THR A 160 8.75 6.82 5.50
N VAL A 161 7.96 6.79 4.42
CA VAL A 161 7.00 7.85 4.10
C VAL A 161 5.91 7.89 5.17
N THR A 162 5.41 6.72 5.59
CA THR A 162 4.46 6.59 6.69
C THR A 162 5.04 7.12 7.99
N SER A 163 6.26 6.72 8.38
CA SER A 163 6.97 7.21 9.57
C SER A 163 7.08 8.73 9.58
N CYS A 164 7.52 9.33 8.47
CA CYS A 164 7.70 10.78 8.37
C CYS A 164 6.37 11.54 8.49
N ASN A 165 5.34 11.14 7.73
CA ASN A 165 4.06 11.84 7.75
C ASN A 165 3.32 11.63 9.08
N LEU A 166 3.43 10.45 9.69
CA LEU A 166 2.90 10.18 11.02
C LEU A 166 3.59 11.05 12.08
N ALA A 167 4.92 11.21 12.02
CA ALA A 167 5.66 12.09 12.93
C ALA A 167 5.19 13.54 12.80
N VAL A 168 5.06 14.04 11.57
CA VAL A 168 4.53 15.40 11.31
C VAL A 168 3.10 15.54 11.83
N ALA A 169 2.20 14.59 11.54
CA ALA A 169 0.81 14.65 12.01
C ALA A 169 0.69 14.60 13.55
N THR A 170 1.62 13.89 14.21
CA THR A 170 1.72 13.80 15.67
C THR A 170 2.20 15.13 16.26
N ALA A 171 3.26 15.72 15.70
CA ALA A 171 3.75 17.04 16.11
C ALA A 171 2.69 18.14 15.92
N GLN A 172 1.96 18.13 14.79
CA GLN A 172 0.83 19.03 14.53
C GLN A 172 -0.27 18.99 15.60
N ALA A 173 -0.36 17.90 16.37
CA ALA A 173 -1.30 17.79 17.49
C ALA A 173 -0.78 18.42 18.79
N GLY A 174 0.40 19.07 18.77
CA GLY A 174 1.05 19.64 19.95
C GLY A 174 1.84 18.62 20.79
N ILE A 175 2.05 17.41 20.28
CA ILE A 175 2.71 16.32 21.01
C ILE A 175 4.22 16.37 20.73
N LYS A 176 5.04 16.40 21.78
CA LYS A 176 6.50 16.41 21.64
C LYS A 176 7.01 15.10 21.03
N THR A 177 7.35 15.15 19.74
CA THR A 177 7.56 13.99 18.88
C THR A 177 9.02 13.88 18.43
N LEU A 178 9.58 12.67 18.50
CA LEU A 178 10.89 12.34 17.95
C LEU A 178 10.77 11.29 16.84
N LEU A 179 11.34 11.57 15.67
CA LEU A 179 11.54 10.61 14.60
C LEU A 179 13.01 10.15 14.56
N VAL A 180 13.25 8.85 14.68
CA VAL A 180 14.59 8.27 14.66
C VAL A 180 14.79 7.41 13.41
N SER A 181 15.86 7.69 12.66
CA SER A 181 16.23 6.95 11.46
C SER A 181 17.07 5.71 11.79
N CYS A 182 16.44 4.56 12.01
CA CYS A 182 17.10 3.28 12.29
C CYS A 182 17.32 2.39 11.07
N ASN A 183 16.87 2.77 9.87
CA ASN A 183 17.29 2.12 8.64
C ASN A 183 18.72 2.57 8.25
N LEU A 184 19.71 2.08 8.99
CA LEU A 184 21.13 2.43 8.82
C LEU A 184 21.71 1.91 7.50
N ARG A 185 21.04 0.95 6.85
CA ARG A 185 21.43 0.35 5.57
C ARG A 185 21.10 1.26 4.39
N HIS A 186 19.89 1.85 4.41
CA HIS A 186 19.41 2.75 3.37
C HIS A 186 18.70 3.96 3.98
N PRO A 187 19.44 4.87 4.64
CA PRO A 187 18.84 6.00 5.33
C PRO A 187 18.33 7.03 4.31
N VAL A 188 17.06 7.41 4.44
CA VAL A 188 16.42 8.38 3.52
C VAL A 188 15.75 9.55 4.23
N ILE A 189 15.54 9.48 5.55
CA ILE A 189 14.85 10.53 6.32
C ILE A 189 15.55 11.88 6.15
N TYR A 190 16.88 11.94 6.26
CA TYR A 190 17.63 13.19 6.08
C TYR A 190 17.37 13.84 4.71
N LYS A 191 17.20 13.05 3.65
CA LYS A 191 16.85 13.57 2.32
C LYS A 191 15.41 14.08 2.26
N ILE A 192 14.48 13.33 2.87
CA ILE A 192 13.05 13.69 2.89
C ILE A 192 12.84 15.03 3.59
N PHE A 193 13.58 15.28 4.67
CA PHE A 193 13.51 16.52 5.46
C PHE A 193 14.59 17.56 5.07
N GLY A 194 15.38 17.32 4.01
CA GLY A 194 16.40 18.28 3.56
C GLY A 194 17.50 18.59 4.57
N LEU A 195 17.73 17.67 5.51
CA LEU A 195 18.68 17.78 6.62
C LEU A 195 20.06 17.23 6.27
N GLU A 196 21.05 17.60 7.08
CA GLU A 196 22.33 16.92 7.08
C GLU A 196 22.22 15.51 7.67
N ARG A 197 22.98 14.58 7.08
CA ARG A 197 22.98 13.19 7.53
C ARG A 197 23.72 13.00 8.85
N HIS A 198 24.70 13.84 9.15
CA HIS A 198 25.58 13.74 10.32
C HIS A 198 25.52 15.00 11.18
N PRO A 199 25.86 14.90 12.47
CA PRO A 199 25.89 13.64 13.24
C PRO A 199 24.49 13.02 13.36
N GLY A 200 24.42 11.71 13.65
CA GLY A 200 23.14 10.98 13.83
C GLY A 200 23.28 9.72 14.68
N LEU A 201 22.29 8.82 14.60
CA LEU A 201 22.13 7.65 15.49
C LEU A 201 23.41 6.82 15.62
N THR A 202 24.06 6.48 14.51
CA THR A 202 25.31 5.71 14.56
C THR A 202 26.39 6.43 15.37
N ASP A 203 26.51 7.74 15.22
CA ASP A 203 27.54 8.54 15.88
C ASP A 203 27.27 8.64 17.40
N ILE A 204 25.99 8.71 17.80
CA ILE A 204 25.55 8.63 19.20
C ILE A 204 25.92 7.28 19.81
N LEU A 205 25.58 6.17 19.12
CA LEU A 205 25.79 4.82 19.63
C LEU A 205 27.27 4.43 19.73
N LEU A 206 28.12 5.08 18.93
CA LEU A 206 29.58 4.97 19.01
C LEU A 206 30.21 5.91 20.05
N GLY A 207 29.43 6.78 20.69
CA GLY A 207 29.90 7.74 21.70
C GLY A 207 30.72 8.89 21.12
N VAL A 208 30.58 9.19 19.82
CA VAL A 208 31.28 10.30 19.17
C VAL A 208 30.65 11.64 19.54
N VAL A 209 29.33 11.66 19.73
CA VAL A 209 28.53 12.84 20.12
C VAL A 209 27.44 12.44 21.11
N SER A 210 26.94 13.42 21.87
CA SER A 210 25.73 13.25 22.68
C SER A 210 24.46 13.18 21.81
N TRP A 211 23.34 12.71 22.37
CA TRP A 211 22.09 12.65 21.61
C TRP A 211 21.49 14.04 21.41
N GLU A 212 21.75 14.96 22.33
CA GLU A 212 21.37 16.37 22.27
C GLU A 212 22.06 17.09 21.11
N GLU A 213 23.37 16.84 20.92
CA GLU A 213 24.14 17.41 19.79
C GLU A 213 23.71 16.84 18.42
N ALA A 214 23.28 15.57 18.39
CA ALA A 214 22.81 14.93 17.17
C ALA A 214 21.34 15.25 16.83
N LEU A 215 20.61 15.89 17.74
CA LEU A 215 19.20 16.20 17.59
C LEU A 215 19.00 17.30 16.54
N LYS A 216 18.20 17.01 15.52
CA LYS A 216 17.74 18.01 14.54
C LYS A 216 16.41 18.58 15.01
N THR A 217 16.41 19.88 15.24
CA THR A 217 15.31 20.67 15.78
C THR A 217 14.53 21.34 14.65
N PRO A 218 13.38 21.99 14.95
CA PRO A 218 12.67 22.79 13.96
C PRO A 218 13.53 23.87 13.28
N ALA A 219 14.53 24.42 13.98
CA ALA A 219 15.45 25.40 13.39
C ALA A 219 16.32 24.78 12.28
N ASP A 220 16.78 23.55 12.46
CA ASP A 220 17.55 22.80 11.45
C ASP A 220 16.70 22.46 10.22
N LEU A 221 15.41 22.21 10.43
CA LEU A 221 14.46 22.02 9.33
C LEU A 221 14.40 23.29 8.48
N VAL A 222 14.13 24.44 9.11
CA VAL A 222 13.98 25.75 8.44
C VAL A 222 15.23 26.17 7.66
N THR A 223 16.41 25.98 8.26
CA THR A 223 17.70 26.34 7.65
C THR A 223 18.22 25.30 6.66
N GLY A 224 17.55 24.14 6.57
CA GLY A 224 17.89 23.05 5.67
C GLY A 224 17.65 23.36 4.19
N LYS A 225 17.86 22.34 3.35
CA LYS A 225 17.80 22.47 1.87
C LYS A 225 16.37 22.49 1.30
N LEU A 226 15.36 22.38 2.16
CA LEU A 226 13.96 22.46 1.76
C LEU A 226 13.52 23.92 1.88
N GLU A 227 12.77 24.42 0.89
CA GLU A 227 12.11 25.72 1.00
C GLU A 227 10.97 25.58 2.04
N TRP A 228 11.26 25.89 3.31
CA TRP A 228 10.37 25.70 4.48
C TRP A 228 9.51 26.92 4.83
N GLU A 229 9.59 28.02 4.08
CA GLU A 229 8.84 29.26 4.36
C GLU A 229 7.31 29.04 4.40
N GLU A 230 6.79 28.14 3.57
CA GLU A 230 5.38 27.74 3.61
C GLU A 230 5.06 26.74 4.73
N ALA A 231 6.04 25.92 5.09
CA ALA A 231 5.91 24.87 6.11
C ALA A 231 5.98 25.44 7.55
N LEU A 232 6.67 26.56 7.75
CA LEU A 232 6.66 27.32 9.01
C LEU A 232 5.26 27.86 9.38
N LYS A 233 4.36 27.96 8.41
CA LYS A 233 2.96 28.35 8.65
C LYS A 233 2.12 27.19 9.18
N VAL A 234 2.66 25.97 9.20
CA VAL A 234 1.94 24.77 9.64
C VAL A 234 2.05 24.66 11.17
N PRO A 235 0.94 24.81 11.92
CA PRO A 235 0.97 24.80 13.38
C PRO A 235 1.49 23.47 13.95
N GLY A 236 2.23 23.53 15.06
CA GLY A 236 2.68 22.37 15.83
C GLY A 236 3.97 21.71 15.35
N LEU A 237 4.55 22.16 14.24
CA LEU A 237 5.82 21.62 13.72
C LEU A 237 7.00 21.84 14.67
N ASP A 238 6.91 22.85 15.54
CA ASP A 238 7.81 23.13 16.66
C ASP A 238 7.98 21.95 17.63
N ASN A 239 7.03 21.00 17.63
CA ASN A 239 7.09 19.79 18.44
C ASN A 239 7.83 18.62 17.75
N LEU A 240 8.26 18.77 16.49
CA LEU A 240 8.95 17.73 15.74
C LEU A 240 10.47 17.81 15.91
N ASN A 241 11.06 16.71 16.34
CA ASN A 241 12.51 16.53 16.43
C ASN A 241 12.92 15.28 15.66
N ILE A 242 14.15 15.26 15.13
CA ILE A 242 14.63 14.17 14.28
C ILE A 242 16.05 13.78 14.67
N ILE A 243 16.32 12.49 14.81
CA ILE A 243 17.67 11.92 14.80
C ILE A 243 17.86 11.19 13.46
N THR A 244 18.78 11.68 12.64
CA THR A 244 19.15 11.05 11.36
C THR A 244 19.98 9.80 11.60
N ALA A 245 20.30 9.02 10.56
CA ALA A 245 21.07 7.78 10.74
C ALA A 245 22.53 8.02 11.14
N GLY A 246 23.13 9.16 10.77
CA GLY A 246 24.57 9.36 10.91
C GLY A 246 25.38 8.46 9.97
N SER A 247 26.59 8.11 10.42
CA SER A 247 27.53 7.25 9.68
C SER A 247 26.93 5.90 9.31
N THR A 248 27.33 5.33 8.16
CA THR A 248 26.95 3.96 7.81
C THR A 248 27.86 3.03 8.63
N PRO A 249 27.33 2.25 9.60
CA PRO A 249 28.17 1.32 10.35
C PRO A 249 28.42 0.04 9.51
N PRO A 250 29.53 -0.68 9.77
CA PRO A 250 29.76 -1.98 9.13
C PRO A 250 28.73 -3.03 9.57
N ASN A 251 28.32 -3.00 10.85
CA ASN A 251 27.40 -3.98 11.45
C ASN A 251 26.15 -3.31 12.07
N PRO A 252 25.16 -2.90 11.26
CA PRO A 252 23.95 -2.23 11.75
C PRO A 252 23.19 -3.01 12.84
N SER A 253 22.98 -4.31 12.65
CA SER A 253 22.15 -5.14 13.54
C SER A 253 22.76 -5.27 14.95
N GLU A 254 24.08 -5.41 15.03
CA GLU A 254 24.81 -5.48 16.30
C GLU A 254 24.73 -4.15 17.06
N LEU A 255 24.89 -3.03 16.33
CA LEU A 255 24.80 -1.71 16.91
C LEU A 255 23.40 -1.43 17.49
N LEU A 256 22.34 -1.84 16.79
CA LEU A 256 20.96 -1.72 17.27
C LEU A 256 20.63 -2.67 18.44
N ASN A 257 21.31 -3.81 18.54
CA ASN A 257 21.11 -4.73 19.66
C ASN A 257 21.88 -4.32 20.93
N SER A 258 22.80 -3.37 20.82
CA SER A 258 23.75 -3.00 21.85
C SER A 258 23.12 -2.42 23.13
N LYS A 259 23.89 -2.41 24.22
CA LYS A 259 23.52 -1.75 25.49
C LYS A 259 23.38 -0.23 25.33
N PRO A 260 24.28 0.48 24.62
CA PRO A 260 24.09 1.90 24.28
C PRO A 260 22.73 2.21 23.66
N MET A 261 22.24 1.38 22.73
CA MET A 261 20.92 1.59 22.13
C MET A 261 19.78 1.48 23.16
N SER A 262 19.89 0.53 24.09
CA SER A 262 18.87 0.33 25.13
C SER A 262 18.84 1.52 26.10
N ASN A 263 20.03 1.98 26.53
CA ASN A 263 20.17 3.16 27.37
C ASN A 263 19.65 4.44 26.65
N LEU A 264 19.94 4.58 25.36
CA LEU A 264 19.46 5.71 24.56
C LEU A 264 17.92 5.72 24.50
N ILE A 265 17.28 4.58 24.24
CA ILE A 265 15.81 4.47 24.21
C ILE A 265 15.21 4.95 25.54
N ASP A 266 15.77 4.52 26.67
CA ASP A 266 15.28 4.91 28.00
C ASP A 266 15.43 6.42 28.25
N THR A 267 16.57 7.00 27.88
CA THR A 267 16.79 8.45 27.95
C THR A 267 15.79 9.22 27.08
N LEU A 268 15.56 8.77 25.85
CA LEU A 268 14.63 9.43 24.93
C LEU A 268 13.18 9.34 25.44
N LYS A 269 12.75 8.21 26.02
CA LYS A 269 11.39 8.04 26.60
C LYS A 269 11.07 9.03 27.74
N ASN A 270 12.10 9.57 28.40
CA ASN A 270 11.95 10.60 29.42
C ASN A 270 11.85 12.02 28.84
N ASN A 271 12.28 12.23 27.59
CA ASN A 271 12.39 13.55 26.98
C ASN A 271 11.33 13.83 25.91
N PHE A 272 10.67 12.79 25.40
CA PHE A 272 9.67 12.85 24.33
C PHE A 272 8.41 12.08 24.70
N GLU A 273 7.26 12.58 24.26
CA GLU A 273 5.96 11.95 24.49
C GLU A 273 5.70 10.82 23.49
N VAL A 274 6.15 11.00 22.25
CA VAL A 274 6.07 9.99 21.18
C VAL A 274 7.40 9.89 20.45
N ILE A 275 7.86 8.67 20.24
CA ILE A 275 9.11 8.33 19.55
C ILE A 275 8.83 7.27 18.49
N ILE A 276 9.08 7.64 17.24
CA ILE A 276 8.83 6.83 16.06
C ILE A 276 10.17 6.39 15.49
N PHE A 277 10.42 5.08 15.46
CA PHE A 277 11.63 4.50 14.91
C PHE A 277 11.36 3.97 13.50
N ASP A 278 11.92 4.61 12.46
CA ASP A 278 11.89 4.08 11.09
C ASP A 278 12.94 2.99 10.94
N SER A 279 12.52 1.78 10.56
CA SER A 279 13.39 0.61 10.49
C SER A 279 13.36 -0.03 9.09
N PRO A 280 14.30 -0.91 8.71
CA PRO A 280 14.21 -1.66 7.46
C PRO A 280 13.03 -2.66 7.47
N PRO A 281 12.71 -3.36 6.37
CA PRO A 281 11.65 -4.38 6.39
C PRO A 281 12.05 -5.63 7.17
N ILE A 282 11.07 -6.37 7.72
CA ILE A 282 11.29 -7.54 8.58
C ILE A 282 11.84 -8.76 7.83
N LEU A 283 11.36 -9.07 6.62
CA LEU A 283 11.78 -10.31 5.94
C LEU A 283 13.27 -10.32 5.53
N PRO A 284 13.85 -9.23 5.01
CA PRO A 284 15.25 -9.25 4.56
C PRO A 284 16.28 -9.20 5.69
N VAL A 285 15.95 -8.57 6.84
CA VAL A 285 16.93 -8.28 7.91
C VAL A 285 16.29 -8.29 9.30
N ALA A 286 17.07 -8.61 10.33
CA ALA A 286 16.60 -8.75 11.71
C ALA A 286 16.41 -7.42 12.47
N ASP A 287 16.89 -6.30 11.93
CA ASP A 287 17.01 -5.00 12.61
C ASP A 287 15.69 -4.56 13.28
N SER A 288 14.55 -4.71 12.58
CA SER A 288 13.23 -4.32 13.12
C SER A 288 12.71 -5.24 14.22
N LEU A 289 13.05 -6.53 14.19
CA LEU A 289 12.70 -7.46 15.26
C LEU A 289 13.51 -7.15 16.53
N ILE A 290 14.79 -6.83 16.37
CA ILE A 290 15.67 -6.39 17.47
C ILE A 290 15.15 -5.09 18.10
N LEU A 291 14.77 -4.12 17.27
CA LEU A 291 14.18 -2.88 17.77
C LEU A 291 12.83 -3.11 18.45
N GLY A 292 11.98 -3.94 17.84
CA GLY A 292 10.66 -4.26 18.38
C GLY A 292 10.69 -4.93 19.75
N SER A 293 11.74 -5.68 20.08
CA SER A 293 11.88 -6.32 21.41
C SER A 293 12.36 -5.35 22.50
N LYS A 294 12.90 -4.18 22.11
CA LYS A 294 13.34 -3.11 23.02
C LYS A 294 12.31 -1.98 23.17
N LEU A 295 11.29 -1.96 22.30
CA LEU A 295 10.30 -0.89 22.20
C LEU A 295 8.91 -1.39 22.59
N ASP A 296 7.95 -0.47 22.72
CA ASP A 296 6.61 -0.77 23.26
C ASP A 296 5.74 -1.54 22.24
N GLY A 297 6.15 -1.53 20.96
CA GLY A 297 5.62 -2.40 19.92
C GLY A 297 5.96 -1.95 18.50
N VAL A 298 5.24 -2.56 17.55
CA VAL A 298 5.46 -2.40 16.11
C VAL A 298 4.17 -1.98 15.42
N VAL A 299 4.28 -1.01 14.52
CA VAL A 299 3.29 -0.66 13.52
C VAL A 299 3.79 -1.16 12.16
N LEU A 300 3.02 -2.06 11.54
CA LEU A 300 3.42 -2.71 10.29
C LEU A 300 2.74 -2.06 9.08
N VAL A 301 3.53 -1.52 8.17
CA VAL A 301 3.04 -1.02 6.87
C VAL A 301 2.97 -2.17 5.89
N TYR A 302 1.79 -2.34 5.30
CA TYR A 302 1.49 -3.42 4.36
C TYR A 302 0.91 -2.84 3.07
N GLN A 303 1.56 -3.13 1.94
CA GLN A 303 1.07 -2.72 0.63
C GLN A 303 0.21 -3.83 0.00
N MET A 304 -1.10 -3.62 0.06
CA MET A 304 -2.08 -4.54 -0.54
C MET A 304 -1.89 -4.67 -2.05
N GLY A 305 -2.14 -5.88 -2.58
CA GLY A 305 -1.97 -6.21 -3.99
C GLY A 305 -0.51 -6.41 -4.43
N ARG A 306 0.48 -5.84 -3.72
CA ARG A 306 1.91 -6.05 -4.01
C ARG A 306 2.51 -7.19 -3.20
N VAL A 307 2.24 -7.23 -1.89
CA VAL A 307 2.82 -8.24 -0.99
C VAL A 307 1.79 -9.33 -0.70
N PRO A 308 2.14 -10.62 -0.82
CA PRO A 308 1.18 -11.71 -0.63
C PRO A 308 0.78 -11.87 0.84
N ARG A 309 -0.49 -12.21 1.10
CA ARG A 309 -1.03 -12.47 2.47
C ARG A 309 -0.19 -13.49 3.26
N ARG A 310 0.40 -14.50 2.59
CA ARG A 310 1.29 -15.49 3.23
C ARG A 310 2.56 -14.86 3.82
N ALA A 311 3.10 -13.80 3.22
CA ALA A 311 4.26 -13.08 3.72
C ALA A 311 3.90 -12.28 4.98
N LEU A 312 2.71 -11.66 5.01
CA LEU A 312 2.17 -10.99 6.19
C LEU A 312 2.03 -11.95 7.39
N LEU A 313 1.44 -13.13 7.18
CA LEU A 313 1.37 -14.19 8.19
C LEU A 313 2.75 -14.61 8.70
N ARG A 314 3.73 -14.77 7.80
CA ARG A 314 5.10 -15.13 8.18
C ARG A 314 5.73 -14.08 9.09
N VAL A 315 5.55 -12.80 8.78
CA VAL A 315 6.03 -11.69 9.61
C VAL A 315 5.33 -11.69 10.97
N LYS A 316 4.01 -11.89 11.02
CA LYS A 316 3.27 -12.02 12.28
C LYS A 316 3.83 -13.14 13.16
N MET A 317 4.08 -14.32 12.58
CA MET A 317 4.70 -15.43 13.32
C MET A 317 6.12 -15.11 13.81
N GLN A 318 6.91 -14.34 13.06
CA GLN A 318 8.25 -13.91 13.50
C GLN A 318 8.17 -12.94 14.68
N LEU A 319 7.25 -11.97 14.63
CA LEU A 319 7.00 -11.04 15.73
C LEU A 319 6.54 -11.78 16.99
N ASP A 320 5.60 -12.72 16.86
CA ASP A 320 5.10 -13.53 17.97
C ASP A 320 6.20 -14.38 18.61
N LYS A 321 7.03 -15.05 17.79
CA LYS A 321 8.18 -15.84 18.27
C LYS A 321 9.21 -15.00 19.01
N ALA A 322 9.39 -13.74 18.60
CA ALA A 322 10.29 -12.79 19.24
C ALA A 322 9.64 -12.08 20.45
N ASN A 323 8.40 -12.43 20.81
CA ASN A 323 7.60 -11.75 21.84
C ASN A 323 7.47 -10.24 21.61
N VAL A 324 7.40 -9.83 20.33
CA VAL A 324 7.26 -8.44 19.91
C VAL A 324 5.79 -8.14 19.66
N LYS A 325 5.25 -7.14 20.36
CA LYS A 325 3.85 -6.76 20.25
C LYS A 325 3.59 -6.01 18.95
N LEU A 326 2.85 -6.62 18.02
CA LEU A 326 2.27 -5.93 16.87
C LEU A 326 1.04 -5.13 17.32
N TRP A 327 1.09 -3.81 17.20
CA TRP A 327 -0.05 -2.94 17.56
C TRP A 327 -1.14 -2.94 16.50
N GLY A 328 -0.75 -3.05 15.24
CA GLY A 328 -1.67 -3.13 14.13
C GLY A 328 -0.99 -2.87 12.80
N VAL A 329 -1.81 -2.82 11.74
CA VAL A 329 -1.35 -2.69 10.35
C VAL A 329 -1.82 -1.39 9.74
N VAL A 330 -0.95 -0.75 8.97
CA VAL A 330 -1.29 0.38 8.10
C VAL A 330 -1.36 -0.15 6.67
N LEU A 331 -2.55 -0.10 6.07
CA LEU A 331 -2.71 -0.44 4.67
C LEU A 331 -2.25 0.75 3.84
N ASN A 332 -1.19 0.56 3.05
CA ASN A 332 -0.60 1.63 2.26
C ASN A 332 -0.84 1.41 0.77
N ASP A 333 -0.87 2.52 0.02
CA ASP A 333 -1.03 2.55 -1.43
C ASP A 333 -2.36 1.96 -1.91
N LEU A 334 -3.45 2.14 -1.14
CA LEU A 334 -4.75 1.62 -1.53
C LEU A 334 -5.27 2.41 -2.74
N ARG A 335 -5.47 1.72 -3.86
CA ARG A 335 -5.99 2.33 -5.07
C ARG A 335 -7.51 2.20 -5.14
N PRO A 336 -8.21 3.11 -5.83
CA PRO A 336 -9.67 3.07 -5.95
C PRO A 336 -10.19 1.77 -6.55
N GLU A 337 -9.41 1.07 -7.38
CA GLU A 337 -9.82 -0.22 -7.98
C GLU A 337 -9.89 -1.34 -6.94
N PHE A 338 -9.27 -1.16 -5.78
CA PHE A 338 -9.36 -2.04 -4.63
C PHE A 338 -10.41 -1.57 -3.61
N GLU A 339 -11.35 -0.69 -3.99
CA GLU A 339 -12.55 -0.24 -3.25
C GLU A 339 -13.85 -0.50 -4.07
N ILE A 340 -14.43 -1.68 -3.93
CA ILE A 340 -15.77 -2.08 -4.33
C ILE A 340 -16.56 -2.58 -3.10
N GLY A 341 -17.38 -1.70 -2.52
CA GLY A 341 -18.32 -1.92 -1.41
C GLY A 341 -18.80 -0.56 -0.85
N PRO A 342 -19.81 -0.50 0.06
CA PRO A 342 -20.44 0.76 0.47
C PRO A 342 -19.42 1.88 0.74
N PRO A 343 -19.62 3.05 0.12
CA PRO A 343 -18.53 3.97 -0.19
C PRO A 343 -18.17 4.85 1.02
N THR A 344 -18.22 4.37 2.26
CA THR A 344 -18.10 5.26 3.43
C THR A 344 -16.75 6.00 3.45
N TYR A 345 -15.65 5.38 3.03
CA TYR A 345 -14.35 6.05 3.00
C TYR A 345 -14.24 7.04 1.81
N TYR A 346 -14.44 6.59 0.56
CA TYR A 346 -14.34 7.47 -0.62
C TYR A 346 -15.47 8.52 -0.72
N TYR A 347 -16.69 8.23 -0.24
CA TYR A 347 -17.80 9.19 -0.24
C TYR A 347 -17.58 10.27 0.80
N TYR A 348 -17.03 9.95 1.99
CA TYR A 348 -16.59 10.96 2.95
C TYR A 348 -15.46 11.83 2.37
N HIS A 349 -14.50 11.21 1.68
CA HIS A 349 -13.43 11.92 0.98
C HIS A 349 -13.92 12.78 -0.18
N ARG A 350 -14.97 12.39 -0.90
CA ARG A 350 -15.55 13.16 -2.01
C ARG A 350 -16.50 14.27 -1.52
N TYR A 351 -17.15 14.09 -0.37
CA TYR A 351 -18.02 15.10 0.24
C TYR A 351 -17.22 16.21 0.93
N TYR A 352 -16.10 15.87 1.59
CA TYR A 352 -15.25 16.85 2.30
C TYR A 352 -14.02 17.31 1.50
N GLY A 353 -13.59 16.55 0.49
CA GLY A 353 -12.52 16.94 -0.45
C GLY A 353 -13.03 17.79 -1.62
N GLY A 354 -13.98 18.68 -1.34
CA GLY A 354 -14.62 19.54 -2.34
C GLY A 354 -13.62 20.20 -3.30
N LYS A 355 -14.00 20.25 -4.58
CA LYS A 355 -13.26 20.96 -5.64
C LYS A 355 -12.91 22.36 -5.16
N GLU A 356 -11.62 22.67 -5.11
CA GLU A 356 -11.15 24.04 -5.21
C GLU A 356 -10.17 24.14 -6.37
N SER A 357 -10.49 25.08 -7.25
CA SER A 357 -9.86 25.53 -8.49
C SER A 357 -8.41 25.98 -8.34
#